data_AF-A0A8I2Z6D4-F1
#
_entry.id   AF-A0A8I2Z6D4-F1
#
_cell.length_a   1.000
_cell.length_b   1.000
_cell.length_c   1.000
_cell.angle_alpha   90.00
_cell.angle_beta   90.00
_cell.angle_gamma   90.00
#
_symmetry.space_group_name_H-M   'P 1'
#
loop_
_entity.id
_entity.type
_entity.pdbx_description
1 polymer ?
#
loop_
_entity_poly.entity_id
_entity_poly.type
_entity_poly.pdbx_seq_one_letter_code
_entity_poly.pdbx_strand_id
1 'polypeptide(L)'
;MLARWTTLLTAAVAVLATAGLAMDISQDLSEELAMGWKMGLRPRQNAQNLQFFDGKVGGAGAPGITQSNDPNRPFSVGGDTFPDFDTAAGRACDNQKNDCARLANNGGGNFEVSDCDKQNNDCKQGISQAAQKSFDQNAGGGGGNNNNNNNGGNNNNNNPTQPERALVSSDANFDYFCDV
;
A
#
# COMPACT_ATOMS: atom_id res chain seq x y z
N MET A 1 -50.09 53.65 -11.39
CA MET A 1 -49.54 53.21 -12.69
C MET A 1 -49.49 51.68 -12.68
N LEU A 2 -50.34 51.06 -13.49
CA LEU A 2 -50.41 49.61 -13.73
C LEU A 2 -49.53 49.27 -14.93
N ALA A 3 -48.74 48.19 -14.85
CA ALA A 3 -48.57 47.23 -15.93
C ALA A 3 -47.73 46.03 -15.45
N ARG A 4 -48.42 44.90 -15.28
CA ARG A 4 -47.85 43.56 -15.14
C ARG A 4 -47.55 43.07 -16.56
N TRP A 5 -46.32 42.68 -16.86
CA TRP A 5 -45.98 42.05 -18.15
C TRP A 5 -45.60 40.58 -17.92
N THR A 6 -46.55 39.72 -18.29
CA THR A 6 -46.38 38.28 -18.48
C THR A 6 -46.12 38.01 -19.96
N THR A 7 -45.03 37.31 -20.28
CA THR A 7 -44.84 36.53 -21.52
C THR A 7 -43.96 35.32 -21.15
N LEU A 8 -44.57 34.18 -20.80
CA LEU A 8 -45.00 33.06 -21.66
C LEU A 8 -43.86 32.13 -22.11
N LEU A 9 -44.01 30.89 -21.62
CA LEU A 9 -43.39 29.63 -22.04
C LEU A 9 -43.24 29.51 -23.56
N THR A 10 -42.13 28.95 -24.02
CA THR A 10 -42.07 27.73 -24.87
C THR A 10 -40.61 27.40 -25.20
N ALA A 11 -40.01 26.44 -24.49
CA ALA A 11 -38.80 25.76 -24.97
C ALA A 11 -39.22 24.39 -25.49
N ALA A 12 -39.22 24.26 -26.81
CA ALA A 12 -39.53 23.04 -27.53
C ALA A 12 -38.44 21.99 -27.31
N VAL A 13 -38.84 20.78 -26.91
CA VAL A 13 -37.99 19.58 -26.96
C VAL A 13 -38.19 18.96 -28.33
N ALA A 14 -37.14 18.95 -29.16
CA ALA A 14 -37.11 18.19 -30.41
C ALA A 14 -36.12 17.02 -30.25
N VAL A 15 -36.67 15.81 -30.12
CA VAL A 15 -35.93 14.54 -30.17
C VAL A 15 -35.68 14.21 -31.64
N LEU A 16 -34.42 14.14 -32.05
CA LEU A 16 -34.00 13.62 -33.36
C LEU A 16 -33.58 12.16 -33.21
N ALA A 17 -34.44 11.25 -33.68
CA ALA A 17 -34.08 9.85 -33.92
C ALA A 17 -33.47 9.73 -35.32
N THR A 18 -32.20 9.33 -35.41
CA THR A 18 -31.56 8.96 -36.68
C THR A 18 -31.71 7.45 -36.89
N ALA A 19 -32.38 7.09 -37.99
CA ALA A 19 -32.53 5.73 -38.47
C ALA A 19 -31.37 5.35 -39.41
N GLY A 20 -30.80 4.16 -39.19
CA GLY A 20 -30.29 3.24 -40.20
C GLY A 20 -29.23 3.70 -41.22
N LEU A 21 -27.99 3.25 -41.01
CA LEU A 21 -27.15 2.70 -42.09
C LEU A 21 -26.61 1.34 -41.62
N ALA A 22 -27.17 0.26 -42.16
CA ALA A 22 -26.55 -1.06 -42.10
C ALA A 22 -25.37 -1.05 -43.08
N MET A 23 -24.15 -1.14 -42.55
CA MET A 23 -22.97 -1.47 -43.33
C MET A 23 -22.68 -2.95 -43.11
N ASP A 24 -22.95 -3.76 -44.13
CA ASP A 24 -22.52 -5.14 -44.25
C ASP A 24 -21.00 -5.13 -44.50
N ILE A 25 -20.22 -5.57 -43.50
CA ILE A 25 -18.79 -5.79 -43.62
C ILE A 25 -18.56 -7.27 -43.29
N SER A 26 -18.55 -8.09 -44.34
CA SER A 26 -17.69 -9.25 -44.54
C SER A 26 -17.33 -10.04 -43.27
N GLN A 27 -18.16 -11.05 -42.95
CA GLN A 27 -17.82 -12.12 -42.01
C GLN A 27 -16.83 -13.11 -42.65
N ASP A 28 -15.54 -12.78 -42.76
CA ASP A 28 -14.54 -13.78 -43.18
C ASP A 28 -13.09 -13.48 -42.74
N LEU A 29 -12.91 -12.90 -41.54
CA LEU A 29 -11.58 -12.74 -40.91
C LEU A 29 -11.58 -13.05 -39.40
N SER A 30 -12.60 -13.75 -38.89
CA SER A 30 -12.77 -14.00 -37.46
C SER A 30 -12.26 -15.36 -36.96
N GLU A 31 -11.84 -16.29 -37.83
CA GLU A 31 -11.44 -17.64 -37.39
C GLU A 31 -9.92 -17.88 -37.25
N GLU A 32 -9.06 -16.98 -37.74
CA GLU A 32 -7.59 -17.17 -37.65
C GLU A 32 -6.92 -16.45 -36.46
N LEU A 33 -7.58 -15.50 -35.79
CA LEU A 33 -7.03 -14.85 -34.58
C LEU A 33 -7.43 -15.56 -33.28
N ALA A 34 -8.37 -16.51 -33.34
CA ALA A 34 -8.81 -17.30 -32.18
C ALA A 34 -7.78 -18.37 -31.73
N MET A 35 -6.79 -18.70 -32.57
CA MET A 35 -5.78 -19.72 -32.25
C MET A 35 -4.41 -19.15 -31.84
N GLY A 36 -4.23 -17.82 -31.80
CA GLY A 36 -2.95 -17.17 -31.47
C GLY A 36 -2.76 -16.73 -30.01
N TRP A 37 -3.83 -16.68 -29.20
CA TRP A 37 -3.79 -16.08 -27.85
C TRP A 37 -3.61 -17.12 -26.72
N LYS A 38 -3.49 -18.41 -27.07
CA LYS A 38 -3.24 -19.49 -26.10
C LYS A 38 -1.75 -19.70 -25.78
N MET A 39 -0.86 -18.95 -26.42
CA MET A 39 0.54 -18.83 -25.98
C MET A 39 0.65 -17.54 -25.18
N GLY A 40 0.27 -17.65 -23.90
CA GLY A 40 0.12 -16.53 -23.00
C GLY A 40 1.33 -15.61 -23.03
N LEU A 41 1.11 -14.40 -23.54
CA LEU A 41 1.91 -13.24 -23.18
C LEU A 41 1.77 -13.08 -21.66
N ARG A 42 2.61 -13.77 -20.89
CA ARG A 42 2.82 -13.39 -19.50
C ARG A 42 3.29 -11.94 -19.57
N PRO A 43 2.54 -10.96 -19.01
CA PRO A 43 3.03 -9.60 -18.94
C PRO A 43 4.42 -9.70 -18.34
N ARG A 44 5.43 -9.19 -19.05
CA ARG A 44 6.79 -9.03 -18.51
C ARG A 44 6.59 -8.43 -17.14
N GLN A 45 6.96 -9.16 -16.09
CA GLN A 45 6.81 -8.75 -14.70
C GLN A 45 7.45 -7.37 -14.57
N ASN A 46 6.63 -6.33 -14.76
CA ASN A 46 7.02 -4.97 -14.48
C ASN A 46 7.34 -5.04 -13.00
N ALA A 47 8.57 -4.73 -12.59
CA ALA A 47 9.01 -4.84 -11.21
C ALA A 47 7.95 -4.12 -10.35
N GLN A 48 7.06 -4.90 -9.73
CA GLN A 48 5.91 -4.32 -9.06
C GLN A 48 6.47 -3.58 -7.85
N ASN A 49 6.09 -2.32 -7.71
CA ASN A 49 6.46 -1.53 -6.55
C ASN A 49 5.34 -1.68 -5.52
N LEU A 50 5.64 -2.29 -4.37
CA LEU A 50 4.70 -2.48 -3.27
C LEU A 50 4.68 -1.28 -2.29
N GLN A 51 5.22 -0.12 -2.69
CA GLN A 51 5.13 1.07 -1.86
C GLN A 51 3.67 1.50 -1.70
N PHE A 52 3.27 1.72 -0.45
CA PHE A 52 1.90 1.99 0.00
C PHE A 52 1.73 3.40 0.58
N PHE A 53 2.83 4.07 0.91
CA PHE A 53 2.84 5.39 1.52
C PHE A 53 3.25 6.47 0.51
N ASP A 54 2.32 7.39 0.24
CA ASP A 54 2.48 8.46 -0.74
C ASP A 54 2.89 9.81 -0.13
N GLY A 55 2.86 9.95 1.21
CA GLY A 55 3.19 11.21 1.89
C GLY A 55 4.63 11.64 1.63
N LYS A 56 4.87 12.92 1.32
CA LYS A 56 6.19 13.47 0.91
C LYS A 56 6.47 14.84 1.54
N VAL A 57 6.90 14.87 2.81
CA VAL A 57 7.37 16.10 3.45
C VAL A 57 8.64 16.58 2.75
N GLY A 58 8.69 17.86 2.38
CA GLY A 58 9.83 18.44 1.68
C GLY A 58 10.13 17.85 0.30
N GLY A 59 9.24 17.01 -0.25
CA GLY A 59 9.49 16.25 -1.48
C GLY A 59 10.21 14.90 -1.27
N ALA A 60 10.55 14.52 -0.04
CA ALA A 60 11.16 13.22 0.26
C ALA A 60 10.13 12.08 0.23
N GLY A 61 10.22 11.24 -0.81
CA GLY A 61 9.39 10.06 -0.98
C GLY A 61 10.07 8.79 -0.48
N ALA A 62 9.27 7.86 0.04
CA ALA A 62 9.76 6.52 0.37
C ALA A 62 10.25 5.80 -0.90
N PRO A 63 11.40 5.11 -0.84
CA PRO A 63 11.86 4.27 -1.93
C PRO A 63 10.84 3.17 -2.23
N GLY A 64 10.88 2.69 -3.47
CA GLY A 64 10.06 1.56 -3.89
C GLY A 64 10.46 0.27 -3.18
N ILE A 65 9.47 -0.58 -2.94
CA ILE A 65 9.65 -1.94 -2.45
C ILE A 65 9.51 -2.86 -3.66
N THR A 66 10.64 -3.33 -4.19
CA THR A 66 10.68 -4.12 -5.42
C THR A 66 11.07 -5.56 -5.16
N GLN A 67 10.85 -6.41 -6.15
CA GLN A 67 11.26 -7.81 -6.07
C GLN A 67 12.79 -7.92 -6.23
N SER A 68 13.42 -8.66 -5.33
CA SER A 68 14.85 -9.00 -5.38
C SER A 68 15.08 -10.29 -6.20
N ASN A 69 16.36 -10.62 -6.44
CA ASN A 69 16.76 -11.89 -7.08
C ASN A 69 17.07 -13.02 -6.07
N ASP A 70 16.97 -12.76 -4.76
CA ASP A 70 17.20 -13.74 -3.69
C ASP A 70 15.86 -14.30 -3.18
N PRO A 71 15.56 -15.59 -3.40
CA PRO A 71 14.33 -16.21 -2.93
C PRO A 71 14.13 -16.17 -1.41
N ASN A 72 15.22 -16.11 -0.62
CA ASN A 72 15.14 -16.03 0.84
C ASN A 72 14.89 -14.60 1.33
N ARG A 73 15.16 -13.59 0.48
CA ARG A 73 15.00 -12.17 0.77
C ARG A 73 14.32 -11.49 -0.41
N PRO A 74 13.04 -11.81 -0.69
CA PRO A 74 12.38 -11.45 -1.95
C PRO A 74 12.08 -9.95 -2.08
N PHE A 75 12.14 -9.17 -1.01
CA PHE A 75 11.90 -7.73 -1.02
C PHE A 75 13.20 -6.95 -1.13
N SER A 76 13.23 -5.87 -1.88
CA SER A 76 14.39 -4.98 -2.07
C SER A 76 13.97 -3.53 -1.88
N VAL A 77 14.74 -2.78 -1.08
CA VAL A 77 14.50 -1.37 -0.77
C VAL A 77 15.83 -0.64 -0.76
N GLY A 78 16.04 0.30 -1.69
CA GLY A 78 17.26 1.11 -1.73
C GLY A 78 18.57 0.31 -1.85
N GLY A 79 18.53 -0.92 -2.36
CA GLY A 79 19.68 -1.83 -2.47
C GLY A 79 19.82 -2.86 -1.35
N ASP A 80 19.09 -2.70 -0.24
CA ASP A 80 19.00 -3.70 0.84
C ASP A 80 17.89 -4.71 0.53
N THR A 81 18.05 -5.99 0.91
CA THR A 81 17.01 -7.02 0.73
C THR A 81 16.40 -7.50 2.04
N PHE A 82 15.16 -8.00 2.04
CA PHE A 82 14.42 -8.35 3.25
C PHE A 82 13.60 -9.63 3.07
N PRO A 83 13.45 -10.44 4.14
CA PRO A 83 12.69 -11.69 4.08
C PRO A 83 11.18 -11.48 4.01
N ASP A 84 10.67 -10.38 4.58
CA ASP A 84 9.25 -10.07 4.65
C ASP A 84 8.94 -8.61 4.29
N PHE A 85 7.68 -8.36 3.93
CA PHE A 85 7.21 -7.05 3.50
C PHE A 85 7.24 -6.02 4.63
N ASP A 86 6.85 -6.38 5.85
CA ASP A 86 6.72 -5.42 6.95
C ASP A 86 8.11 -4.84 7.33
N THR A 87 9.14 -5.68 7.34
CA THR A 87 10.54 -5.26 7.54
C THR A 87 11.02 -4.37 6.39
N ALA A 88 10.73 -4.73 5.14
CA ALA A 88 11.08 -3.93 3.96
C ALA A 88 10.38 -2.56 3.98
N ALA A 89 9.10 -2.54 4.29
CA ALA A 89 8.27 -1.36 4.41
C ALA A 89 8.78 -0.43 5.51
N GLY A 90 9.13 -0.98 6.68
CA GLY A 90 9.76 -0.23 7.76
C GLY A 90 11.06 0.44 7.32
N ARG A 91 11.92 -0.30 6.59
CA ARG A 91 13.14 0.28 6.00
C ARG A 91 12.84 1.39 5.01
N ALA A 92 11.81 1.26 4.19
CA ALA A 92 11.43 2.31 3.23
C ALA A 92 11.00 3.60 3.96
N CYS A 93 10.22 3.48 5.04
CA CYS A 93 9.84 4.62 5.88
C CYS A 93 11.08 5.28 6.53
N ASP A 94 12.01 4.48 7.06
CA ASP A 94 13.23 5.02 7.69
C ASP A 94 14.15 5.71 6.67
N ASN A 95 14.27 5.16 5.45
CA ASN A 95 15.02 5.80 4.37
C ASN A 95 14.37 7.13 3.95
N GLN A 96 13.04 7.17 3.85
CA GLN A 96 12.29 8.40 3.61
C GLN A 96 12.59 9.47 4.66
N LYS A 97 12.56 9.08 5.93
CA LYS A 97 12.81 9.98 7.06
C LYS A 97 14.22 10.56 6.99
N ASN A 98 15.23 9.75 6.67
CA ASN A 98 16.60 10.21 6.52
C ASN A 98 16.75 11.19 5.36
N ASP A 99 16.06 10.96 4.25
CA ASP A 99 16.04 11.88 3.11
C ASP A 99 15.32 13.19 3.46
N CYS A 100 14.18 13.11 4.14
CA CYS A 100 13.45 14.27 4.63
C CYS A 100 14.31 15.10 5.59
N ALA A 101 14.93 14.46 6.59
CA ALA A 101 15.79 15.13 7.56
C ALA A 101 17.01 15.77 6.89
N ARG A 102 17.59 15.12 5.87
CA ARG A 102 18.65 15.69 5.06
C ARG A 102 18.16 16.94 4.34
N LEU A 103 16.96 16.94 3.74
CA LEU A 103 16.41 18.13 3.09
C LEU A 103 16.18 19.26 4.11
N ALA A 104 15.55 18.98 5.25
CA ALA A 104 15.35 19.95 6.33
C ALA A 104 16.69 20.60 6.77
N ASN A 105 17.72 19.78 7.00
CA ASN A 105 19.03 20.24 7.44
C ASN A 105 19.82 21.01 6.37
N ASN A 106 19.55 20.80 5.08
CA ASN A 106 20.21 21.52 3.97
C ASN A 106 19.53 22.87 3.64
N GLY A 107 18.81 23.46 4.60
CA GLY A 107 18.04 24.70 4.40
C GLY A 107 16.64 24.44 3.87
N GLY A 108 16.05 23.28 4.21
CA GLY A 108 14.80 22.78 3.65
C GLY A 108 13.58 23.56 4.10
N GLY A 109 13.28 24.67 3.42
CA GLY A 109 11.94 25.29 3.36
C GLY A 109 11.17 25.44 4.70
N ASN A 110 9.84 25.49 4.58
CA ASN A 110 8.88 25.70 5.68
C ASN A 110 8.60 24.43 6.53
N PHE A 111 9.56 23.51 6.68
CA PHE A 111 9.36 22.28 7.46
C PHE A 111 10.60 21.92 8.28
N GLU A 112 10.40 21.15 9.35
CA GLU A 112 11.44 20.76 10.28
C GLU A 112 11.69 19.25 10.28
N VAL A 113 12.76 18.82 10.94
CA VAL A 113 13.03 17.38 11.16
C VAL A 113 11.88 16.71 11.94
N SER A 114 11.18 17.46 12.80
CA SER A 114 10.00 16.98 13.54
C SER A 114 8.84 16.58 12.59
N ASP A 115 8.68 17.27 11.46
CA ASP A 115 7.71 16.91 10.42
C ASP A 115 8.11 15.59 9.73
N CYS A 116 9.41 15.35 9.55
CA CYS A 116 9.94 14.09 9.03
C CYS A 116 9.70 12.93 9.99
N ASP A 117 9.82 13.16 11.30
CA ASP A 117 9.50 12.15 12.32
C ASP A 117 8.00 11.82 12.32
N LYS A 118 7.14 12.85 12.19
CA LYS A 118 5.70 12.65 12.03
C LYS A 118 5.39 11.83 10.78
N GLN A 119 6.00 12.17 9.64
CA GLN A 119 5.85 11.43 8.39
C GLN A 119 6.28 9.96 8.56
N ASN A 120 7.38 9.69 9.25
CA ASN A 120 7.85 8.31 9.49
C ASN A 120 6.83 7.52 10.31
N ASN A 121 6.24 8.13 11.33
CA ASN A 121 5.21 7.50 12.16
C ASN A 121 3.96 7.18 11.34
N ASP A 122 3.52 8.10 10.49
CA ASP A 122 2.37 7.90 9.61
C ASP A 122 2.66 6.79 8.58
N CYS A 123 3.87 6.78 8.00
CA CYS A 123 4.34 5.72 7.11
C CYS A 123 4.31 4.34 7.79
N LYS A 124 4.87 4.23 9.01
CA LYS A 124 4.91 2.97 9.76
C LYS A 124 3.51 2.48 10.17
N GLN A 125 2.60 3.39 10.50
CA GLN A 125 1.20 3.05 10.78
C GLN A 125 0.46 2.53 9.53
N GLY A 126 0.84 3.01 8.34
CA GLY A 126 0.27 2.55 7.07
C GLY A 126 0.69 1.13 6.67
N ILE A 127 1.75 0.56 7.25
CA ILE A 127 2.28 -0.77 6.87
C ILE A 127 1.23 -1.87 7.01
N SER A 128 0.44 -1.83 8.08
CA SER A 128 -0.64 -2.80 8.31
C SER A 128 -1.80 -2.63 7.32
N GLN A 129 -1.92 -1.47 6.67
CA GLN A 129 -2.99 -1.10 5.75
C GLN A 129 -2.59 -1.26 4.28
N ALA A 130 -1.36 -1.69 3.99
CA ALA A 130 -0.88 -1.89 2.63
C ALA A 130 -1.76 -2.88 1.85
N ALA A 131 -2.24 -2.46 0.68
CA ALA A 131 -3.15 -3.26 -0.15
C ALA A 131 -2.49 -4.52 -0.74
N GLN A 132 -1.18 -4.47 -0.99
CA GLN A 132 -0.40 -5.61 -1.46
C GLN A 132 0.86 -5.78 -0.62
N LYS A 133 1.09 -7.00 -0.14
CA LYS A 133 2.27 -7.37 0.67
C LYS A 133 3.13 -8.47 0.04
N SER A 134 2.80 -8.89 -1.18
CA SER A 134 3.46 -9.98 -1.91
C SER A 134 3.47 -9.69 -3.41
N PHE A 135 4.50 -10.18 -4.11
CA PHE A 135 4.64 -10.01 -5.56
C PHE A 135 3.77 -10.97 -6.40
N ASP A 136 3.06 -11.91 -5.76
CA ASP A 136 2.29 -12.96 -6.43
C ASP A 136 1.01 -12.46 -7.13
N GLN A 137 0.63 -11.20 -6.90
CA GLN A 137 -0.63 -10.64 -7.37
C GLN A 137 -0.42 -9.57 -8.44
N ASN A 138 0.03 -9.99 -9.62
CA ASN A 138 -0.38 -9.30 -10.84
C ASN A 138 -0.35 -10.24 -12.06
N ALA A 139 -1.30 -11.17 -12.07
CA ALA A 139 -1.72 -11.86 -13.29
C ALA A 139 -3.26 -11.85 -13.33
N GLY A 140 -3.82 -10.76 -13.85
CA GLY A 140 -5.16 -10.67 -14.46
C GLY A 140 -6.35 -11.32 -13.74
N GLY A 141 -7.17 -10.48 -13.11
CA GLY A 141 -8.64 -10.63 -13.12
C GLY A 141 -9.26 -11.77 -12.31
N GLY A 142 -9.89 -11.42 -11.19
CA GLY A 142 -10.88 -12.28 -10.52
C GLY A 142 -10.98 -11.95 -9.05
N GLY A 143 -12.08 -11.29 -8.65
CA GLY A 143 -12.32 -10.89 -7.27
C GLY A 143 -12.18 -12.05 -6.29
N GLY A 144 -11.26 -11.91 -5.34
CA GLY A 144 -11.14 -12.76 -4.16
C GLY A 144 -11.43 -11.90 -2.94
N ASN A 145 -12.56 -12.15 -2.29
CA ASN A 145 -12.94 -11.50 -1.05
C ASN A 145 -11.88 -11.77 0.03
N ASN A 146 -11.35 -10.70 0.62
CA ASN A 146 -10.53 -10.77 1.82
C ASN A 146 -11.41 -11.18 3.02
N ASN A 147 -11.57 -12.49 3.22
CA ASN A 147 -11.90 -13.02 4.53
C ASN A 147 -10.61 -13.49 5.20
N ASN A 148 -9.87 -12.55 5.79
CA ASN A 148 -8.94 -12.87 6.86
C ASN A 148 -9.75 -13.26 8.10
N ASN A 149 -10.19 -14.51 8.16
CA ASN A 149 -10.58 -15.12 9.43
C ASN A 149 -9.32 -15.75 10.04
N ASN A 150 -8.57 -14.92 10.76
CA ASN A 150 -7.65 -15.42 11.76
C ASN A 150 -8.51 -16.04 12.87
N ASN A 151 -8.65 -17.36 12.87
CA ASN A 151 -9.08 -18.08 14.06
C ASN A 151 -7.99 -19.06 14.48
N GLY A 152 -7.39 -18.76 15.64
CA GLY A 152 -6.44 -19.60 16.32
C GLY A 152 -7.09 -20.89 16.84
N GLY A 153 -6.26 -21.93 16.94
CA GLY A 153 -6.62 -23.21 17.54
C GLY A 153 -5.35 -24.00 17.90
N ASN A 154 -4.86 -23.72 19.10
CA ASN A 154 -3.65 -24.25 19.75
C ASN A 154 -3.74 -25.76 20.10
N ASN A 155 -2.64 -26.53 19.89
CA ASN A 155 -1.89 -27.25 20.93
C ASN A 155 -0.94 -28.31 20.34
N ASN A 156 0.35 -28.23 20.71
CA ASN A 156 0.92 -29.19 21.65
C ASN A 156 2.21 -28.66 22.28
N ASN A 157 2.22 -28.76 23.61
CA ASN A 157 3.21 -28.26 24.55
C ASN A 157 4.52 -29.02 24.50
N ASN A 158 5.64 -28.32 24.72
CA ASN A 158 6.72 -28.72 25.64
C ASN A 158 7.60 -27.49 25.96
N ASN A 159 7.43 -26.95 27.18
CA ASN A 159 8.25 -25.95 27.89
C ASN A 159 9.44 -26.69 28.59
N PRO A 160 10.57 -26.09 29.06
CA PRO A 160 10.88 -24.68 29.36
C PRO A 160 12.18 -24.15 28.72
N THR A 161 12.44 -22.85 28.56
CA THR A 161 12.62 -21.82 29.61
C THR A 161 12.43 -20.40 29.07
N GLN A 162 11.52 -19.63 29.68
CA GLN A 162 11.53 -18.16 29.68
C GLN A 162 11.95 -17.66 31.07
N PRO A 163 12.34 -16.39 31.21
CA PRO A 163 11.33 -15.45 31.72
C PRO A 163 11.39 -14.06 31.06
N GLU A 164 10.22 -13.54 30.69
CA GLU A 164 9.97 -12.11 30.60
C GLU A 164 9.26 -11.61 31.86
N ARG A 165 9.64 -10.38 32.22
CA ARG A 165 8.87 -9.22 32.74
C ARG A 165 8.45 -9.09 34.22
N ALA A 166 9.12 -8.10 34.84
CA ALA A 166 8.63 -7.04 35.74
C ALA A 166 7.72 -7.39 36.94
N LEU A 167 8.26 -7.20 38.15
CA LEU A 167 7.48 -6.86 39.34
C LEU A 167 7.97 -5.52 39.89
N VAL A 168 7.14 -4.50 39.66
CA VAL A 168 6.72 -3.46 40.61
C VAL A 168 7.62 -3.23 41.84
N SER A 169 8.14 -2.01 41.94
CA SER A 169 8.58 -1.40 43.19
C SER A 169 7.37 -1.20 44.10
N SER A 170 7.34 -1.92 45.21
CA SER A 170 6.56 -1.57 46.40
C SER A 170 7.34 -2.04 47.62
N ASP A 171 8.28 -1.19 48.04
CA ASP A 171 8.49 -0.82 49.44
C ASP A 171 7.52 -1.46 50.44
N ALA A 172 7.93 -2.60 51.01
CA ALA A 172 7.66 -2.99 52.40
C ALA A 172 8.38 -4.29 52.76
N ASN A 173 9.30 -4.17 53.73
CA ASN A 173 9.59 -5.18 54.75
C ASN A 173 10.59 -6.31 54.44
N PHE A 174 11.29 -6.71 55.51
CA PHE A 174 12.38 -7.69 55.64
C PHE A 174 13.77 -7.09 55.36
N ASP A 175 14.36 -6.34 56.29
CA ASP A 175 14.74 -6.70 57.66
C ASP A 175 15.83 -7.80 57.70
N TYR A 176 16.85 -7.51 58.50
CA TYR A 176 17.79 -8.48 59.06
C TYR A 176 18.79 -9.14 58.11
N PHE A 177 20.01 -8.59 58.07
CA PHE A 177 21.18 -9.29 58.61
C PHE A 177 22.23 -8.23 58.99
N CYS A 178 22.28 -7.93 60.28
CA CYS A 178 23.53 -7.73 61.02
C CYS A 178 24.56 -8.79 60.55
N ASP A 179 25.85 -8.54 60.42
CA ASP A 179 26.76 -7.90 61.36
C ASP A 179 28.13 -7.76 60.65
N VAL A 180 28.87 -6.72 61.06
CA VAL A 180 30.35 -6.58 61.19
C VAL A 180 31.26 -7.16 60.10
#